data_AF-A0A1Q7W0P5-F1
#
_entry.id   AF-A0A1Q7W0P5-F1
#
_cell.length_a   1.000
_cell.length_b   1.000
_cell.length_c   1.000
_cell.angle_alpha   90.00
_cell.angle_beta   90.00
_cell.angle_gamma   90.00
#
_symmetry.space_group_name_H-M   'P 1'
#
loop_
_entity.id
_entity.type
_entity.pdbx_description
1 polymer ?
#
loop_
_entity_poly.entity_id
_entity_poly.type
_entity_poly.pdbx_seq_one_letter_code
_entity_poly.pdbx_strand_id
1 'polypeptide(L)'
;MNQTLDEYTEAEVQRLLTEHPSLGEQGITLTRREHCLTLTGEVESAERRDEIVRLVNEALPDVDLCWDIGIIRAGAPTEHEELT
;
A
#
# COMPACT_ATOMS: atom_id res chain seq x y z
N MET A 1 8.34 28.14 9.00
CA MET A 1 7.10 27.52 9.54
C MET A 1 6.89 26.23 8.77
N ASN A 2 7.60 25.16 9.11
CA ASN A 2 7.58 23.89 8.36
C ASN A 2 7.38 22.70 9.32
N GLN A 3 6.46 22.81 10.28
CA GLN A 3 6.27 21.80 11.33
C GLN A 3 4.91 21.08 11.27
N THR A 4 4.03 21.42 10.33
CA THR A 4 2.65 20.90 10.36
C THR A 4 2.41 19.68 9.47
N LEU A 5 3.20 19.47 8.40
CA LEU A 5 2.98 18.32 7.52
C LEU A 5 3.60 17.04 8.09
N ASP A 6 4.74 17.16 8.78
CA ASP A 6 5.48 16.00 9.31
C ASP A 6 4.73 15.26 10.41
N GLU A 7 4.29 15.96 11.45
CA GLU A 7 3.59 15.34 12.58
C GLU A 7 2.21 14.79 12.17
N TYR A 8 1.51 15.49 11.27
CA TYR A 8 0.22 15.05 10.76
C TYR A 8 0.35 13.78 9.92
N THR A 9 1.35 13.72 9.03
CA THR A 9 1.56 12.56 8.15
C THR A 9 1.99 11.33 8.95
N GLU A 10 2.82 11.50 9.98
CA GLU A 10 3.29 10.37 10.78
C GLU A 10 2.14 9.71 11.57
N ALA A 11 1.27 10.52 12.17
CA ALA A 11 0.07 10.03 12.83
C ALA A 11 -0.88 9.32 11.84
N GLU A 12 -1.09 9.88 10.65
CA GLU A 12 -1.97 9.30 9.65
C GLU A 12 -1.41 7.98 9.08
N VAL A 13 -0.09 7.86 8.88
CA VAL A 13 0.58 6.61 8.49
C VAL A 13 0.44 5.56 9.59
N GLN A 14 0.65 5.92 10.85
CA GLN A 14 0.48 4.98 11.96
C GLN A 14 -0.97 4.53 12.10
N ARG A 15 -1.93 5.44 11.87
CA ARG A 15 -3.36 5.12 11.85
C ARG A 15 -3.69 4.17 10.71
N LEU A 16 -3.19 4.43 9.51
CA LEU A 16 -3.35 3.58 8.34
C LEU A 16 -2.83 2.16 8.58
N LEU A 17 -1.63 2.03 9.17
CA LEU A 17 -1.05 0.72 9.54
C LEU A 17 -1.88 -0.01 10.61
N THR A 18 -2.53 0.74 11.50
CA THR A 18 -3.40 0.17 12.55
C THR A 18 -4.76 -0.24 11.99
N GLU A 19 -5.34 0.56 11.09
CA GLU A 19 -6.64 0.29 10.43
C GLU A 19 -6.54 -0.80 9.36
N HIS A 20 -5.37 -0.93 8.72
CA HIS A 20 -5.10 -1.91 7.67
C HIS A 20 -3.95 -2.86 8.06
N PRO A 21 -4.20 -3.82 8.97
CA PRO A 21 -3.20 -4.81 9.37
C PRO A 21 -2.68 -5.64 8.19
N SER A 22 -3.47 -5.78 7.12
CA SER A 22 -3.06 -6.40 5.85
C SER A 22 -1.83 -5.73 5.22
N LEU A 23 -1.56 -4.45 5.48
CA LEU A 23 -0.33 -3.78 5.05
C LEU A 23 0.89 -4.32 5.81
N GLY A 24 0.76 -4.64 7.10
CA GLY A 24 1.87 -5.13 7.92
C GLY A 24 2.08 -6.65 7.86
N GLU A 25 1.04 -7.43 7.58
CA GLU A 25 1.09 -8.90 7.66
C GLU A 25 1.70 -9.58 6.42
N GLN A 26 1.71 -8.92 5.26
CA GLN A 26 2.04 -9.58 3.99
C GLN A 26 3.47 -9.34 3.49
N GLY A 27 4.38 -8.86 4.35
CA GLY A 27 5.73 -8.48 3.93
C GLY A 27 5.77 -7.17 3.13
N ILE A 28 4.67 -6.41 3.18
CA ILE A 28 4.58 -5.06 2.62
C ILE A 28 5.04 -4.08 3.71
N THR A 29 5.87 -3.14 3.32
CA THR A 29 6.45 -2.12 4.18
C THR A 29 6.05 -0.77 3.63
N LEU A 30 5.36 0.01 4.45
CA LEU A 30 5.01 1.38 4.12
C LEU A 30 6.10 2.32 4.65
N THR A 31 6.77 3.03 3.75
CA THR A 31 7.84 3.98 4.06
C THR A 31 7.42 5.38 3.66
N ARG A 32 7.50 6.33 4.60
CA ARG A 32 7.30 7.74 4.31
C ARG A 32 8.57 8.35 3.71
N ARG A 33 8.42 9.12 2.63
CA ARG A 33 9.43 10.00 2.04
C ARG A 33 9.00 11.45 2.18
N GLU A 34 9.93 12.38 1.92
CA GLU A 34 9.75 13.83 2.13
C GLU A 34 8.44 14.38 1.55
N HIS A 35 7.96 13.85 0.42
CA HIS A 35 6.72 14.29 -0.23
C HIS A 35 5.80 13.15 -0.71
N CYS A 36 6.13 11.90 -0.42
CA CYS A 36 5.36 10.76 -0.93
C CYS A 36 5.40 9.57 0.03
N LEU A 37 4.42 8.69 -0.10
CA LEU A 37 4.42 7.39 0.56
C LEU A 37 4.91 6.33 -0.41
N THR A 38 5.80 5.47 0.06
CA THR A 38 6.35 4.36 -0.72
C THR A 38 5.90 3.05 -0.10
N LEU A 39 5.11 2.27 -0.84
CA LEU A 39 4.77 0.89 -0.51
C LEU A 39 5.80 -0.03 -1.14
N THR A 40 6.62 -0.72 -0.34
CA THR A 40 7.61 -1.70 -0.83
C THR A 40 7.33 -3.08 -0.30
N GLY A 41 7.41 -4.11 -1.12
CA GLY A 41 7.35 -5.50 -0.65
C GLY A 41 6.95 -6.46 -1.75
N GLU A 42 6.49 -7.65 -1.37
CA GLU A 42 6.21 -8.72 -2.32
C GLU A 42 4.83 -9.34 -2.03
N VAL A 43 3.98 -9.44 -3.05
CA VAL A 43 2.64 -10.06 -2.95
C VAL A 43 2.52 -11.28 -3.85
N GLU A 44 1.57 -12.16 -3.53
CA GLU A 44 1.29 -13.34 -4.35
C GLU A 44 0.65 -13.05 -5.72
N SER A 45 -0.06 -11.92 -5.84
CA SER A 45 -0.86 -11.57 -7.02
C SER A 45 -1.01 -10.07 -7.24
N ALA A 46 -1.23 -9.66 -8.51
CA ALA A 46 -1.48 -8.27 -8.88
C ALA A 46 -2.76 -7.70 -8.23
N GLU A 47 -3.81 -8.51 -8.06
CA GLU A 47 -5.07 -8.08 -7.42
C GLU A 47 -4.84 -7.62 -5.98
N ARG A 48 -4.02 -8.36 -5.23
CA ARG A 48 -3.65 -8.02 -3.85
C ARG A 48 -2.84 -6.73 -3.79
N ARG A 49 -1.92 -6.52 -4.74
CA ARG A 49 -1.24 -5.23 -4.90
C ARG A 49 -2.24 -4.10 -5.14
N ASP A 50 -3.17 -4.28 -6.06
CA ASP A 50 -4.15 -3.26 -6.44
C ASP A 50 -5.10 -2.93 -5.28
N GLU A 51 -5.55 -3.94 -4.52
CA GLU A 51 -6.34 -3.74 -3.31
C GLU A 51 -5.59 -2.90 -2.28
N ILE A 52 -4.32 -3.22 -2.02
CA ILE A 52 -3.45 -2.45 -1.12
C ILE A 52 -3.30 -1.01 -1.59
N VAL A 53 -2.93 -0.80 -2.87
CA VAL A 53 -2.75 0.55 -3.43
C VAL A 53 -4.04 1.35 -3.34
N ARG A 54 -5.18 0.72 -3.61
CA ARG A 54 -6.49 1.36 -3.51
C ARG A 54 -6.81 1.78 -2.08
N LEU A 55 -6.57 0.93 -1.09
CA LEU A 55 -6.81 1.25 0.33
C LEU A 55 -5.97 2.45 0.78
N VAL A 56 -4.68 2.46 0.43
CA VAL A 56 -3.80 3.58 0.82
C VAL A 56 -4.18 4.87 0.11
N ASN A 57 -4.54 4.80 -1.18
CA ASN A 57 -4.96 5.98 -1.94
C ASN A 57 -6.32 6.54 -1.45
N GLU A 58 -7.24 5.67 -1.04
CA GLU A 58 -8.53 6.09 -0.47
C GLU A 58 -8.37 6.78 0.90
N ALA A 59 -7.46 6.28 1.73
CA ALA A 59 -7.17 6.87 3.03
C ALA A 59 -6.35 8.17 2.93
N LEU A 60 -5.46 8.28 1.93
CA LEU A 60 -4.53 9.40 1.76
C LEU A 60 -4.56 9.95 0.33
N PRO A 61 -5.69 10.52 -0.13
CA PRO A 61 -5.84 10.99 -1.51
C PRO A 61 -5.01 12.24 -1.82
N ASP A 62 -4.51 12.94 -0.80
CA ASP A 62 -3.71 14.17 -0.93
C ASP A 62 -2.20 13.90 -0.96
N VAL A 63 -1.78 12.64 -0.78
CA VAL A 63 -0.36 12.24 -0.73
C VAL A 63 0.01 11.46 -1.98
N ASP A 64 1.13 11.82 -2.60
CA ASP A 64 1.69 11.04 -3.71
C ASP A 64 2.05 9.63 -3.24
N LEU A 65 1.38 8.63 -3.81
CA LEU A 65 1.57 7.23 -3.47
C LEU A 65 2.43 6.54 -4.53
N CYS A 66 3.66 6.21 -4.16
CA CYS A 66 4.57 5.38 -4.93
C CYS A 66 4.47 3.93 -4.44
N TRP A 67 4.43 2.97 -5.36
CA TRP A 67 4.41 1.55 -5.04
C TRP A 67 5.54 0.85 -5.79
N ASP A 68 6.30 0.05 -5.06
CA ASP A 68 7.38 -0.82 -5.52
C ASP A 68 7.10 -2.22 -4.95
N ILE A 69 5.99 -2.80 -5.42
CA ILE A 69 5.53 -4.11 -4.96
C ILE A 69 5.84 -5.13 -6.05
N GLY A 70 6.74 -6.06 -5.73
CA GLY A 70 7.03 -7.23 -6.54
C GLY A 70 5.90 -8.26 -6.47
N ILE A 71 5.61 -8.94 -7.58
CA ILE A 71 4.69 -10.08 -7.57
C ILE A 71 5.52 -11.35 -7.53
N ILE A 72 5.57 -12.00 -6.37
CA ILE A 72 6.15 -13.32 -6.22
C ILE A 72 5.05 -14.33 -6.54
N ARG A 73 5.16 -15.06 -7.65
CA ARG A 73 4.18 -16.10 -8.00
C ARG A 73 4.16 -17.19 -6.93
N ALA A 74 3.29 -17.07 -5.92
CA ALA A 74 2.86 -18.21 -5.13
C ALA A 74 1.89 -18.98 -6.03
N GLY A 75 2.35 -20.11 -6.59
CA GLY A 75 1.68 -20.78 -7.68
C GLY A 75 0.23 -21.17 -7.37
N ALA A 76 -0.71 -20.54 -8.08
CA ALA A 76 -1.53 -21.19 -9.10
C ALA A 76 -2.14 -20.10 -10.00
N PRO A 77 -2.26 -20.32 -11.32
CA PRO A 77 -2.93 -19.38 -12.21
C PRO A 77 -4.42 -19.40 -11.85
N THR A 78 -4.94 -18.36 -11.20
CA THR A 78 -6.39 -18.20 -11.14
C THR A 78 -6.83 -17.78 -12.53
N GLU A 79 -7.42 -18.76 -13.20
CA GLU A 79 -8.03 -18.69 -14.51
C GLU A 79 -8.93 -17.45 -14.58
N HIS A 80 -8.78 -16.68 -15.67
CA HIS A 80 -9.80 -15.76 -16.11
C HIS A 80 -11.13 -16.52 -16.19
N GLU A 81 -12.10 -16.23 -15.31
CA GLU A 81 -13.50 -16.57 -15.59
C GLU A 81 -13.97 -15.69 -16.76
N GLU A 82 -13.77 -16.17 -17.98
CA GLU A 82 -14.53 -15.73 -19.15
C GLU A 82 -15.99 -16.14 -18.95
N LEU A 83 -16.83 -15.17 -18.59
CA LEU A 83 -18.29 -15.34 -18.57
C LEU A 83 -18.76 -15.60 -20.02
N THR A 84 -19.15 -16.84 -20.33
CA THR A 84 -19.73 -17.26 -21.63
C THR A 84 -21.22 -16.95 -21.70
#